data_AF-A0A1Q6JU27-F1
#
_entry.id   AF-A0A1Q6JU27-F1
#
_cell.length_a   1.000
_cell.length_b   1.000
_cell.length_c   1.000
_cell.angle_alpha   90.00
_cell.angle_beta   90.00
_cell.angle_gamma   90.00
#
_symmetry.space_group_name_H-M   'P 1'
#
loop_
_entity.id
_entity.type
_entity.pdbx_description
1 polymer ?
#
loop_
_entity_poly.entity_id
_entity_poly.type
_entity_poly.pdbx_seq_one_letter_code
_entity_poly.pdbx_strand_id
1 'polypeptide(L)' 'MKAVASVTFDNEFVIHDIKVIESQDGLFIAMPSRKTPNGEFKDIAHPINAETREKIQKAILEAYNAPETEESAE' A
#
# COMPACT_ATOMS: atom_id res chain seq x y z
N MET A 1 12.59 -1.49 1.03
CA MET A 1 11.24 -2.06 1.25
C MET A 1 11.17 -2.53 2.69
N LYS A 2 10.10 -2.20 3.41
CA LYS A 2 9.93 -2.47 4.85
C LYS A 2 8.81 -3.46 5.16
N ALA A 3 7.68 -3.37 4.47
CA ALA A 3 6.53 -4.25 4.64
C ALA A 3 5.73 -4.40 3.33
N VAL A 4 4.88 -5.41 3.29
CA VAL A 4 3.79 -5.58 2.32
C VAL A 4 2.47 -5.44 3.08
N ALA A 5 1.54 -4.69 2.52
CA ALA A 5 0.23 -4.43 3.06
C ALA A 5 -0.86 -4.86 2.07
N SER A 6 -2.01 -5.21 2.62
CA SER A 6 -3.27 -5.33 1.88
C SER A 6 -4.27 -4.34 2.46
N VAL A 7 -5.10 -3.73 1.61
CA VAL A 7 -6.15 -2.80 2.05
C VAL A 7 -7.49 -3.27 1.53
N THR A 8 -8.44 -3.43 2.45
CA THR A 8 -9.84 -3.72 2.14
C THR A 8 -10.64 -2.42 2.15
N PHE A 9 -11.28 -2.13 1.02
CA PHE A 9 -12.16 -0.98 0.81
C PHE A 9 -13.60 -1.42 1.05
N ASP A 10 -14.28 -0.69 1.94
CA ASP A 10 -15.71 -0.85 2.24
C ASP A 10 -16.13 -2.29 2.60
N ASN A 11 -15.21 -3.12 3.11
CA ASN A 11 -15.40 -4.56 3.34
C ASN A 11 -15.82 -5.37 2.09
N GLU A 12 -15.56 -4.85 0.90
CA GLU A 12 -16.06 -5.43 -0.36
C GLU A 12 -14.95 -5.67 -1.39
N PHE A 13 -13.87 -4.90 -1.35
CA PHE A 13 -12.81 -4.98 -2.36
C PHE A 13 -11.44 -4.91 -1.72
N VAL A 14 -10.54 -5.84 -2.05
CA VAL A 14 -9.18 -5.87 -1.49
C VAL A 14 -8.14 -5.61 -2.56
N ILE A 15 -7.15 -4.78 -2.22
CA ILE A 15 -5.93 -4.60 -2.99
C ILE A 15 -4.77 -5.18 -2.20
N HIS A 16 -4.11 -6.18 -2.78
CA HIS A 16 -2.90 -6.79 -2.25
C HIS A 16 -1.64 -6.12 -2.81
N ASP A 17 -0.48 -6.50 -2.26
CA ASP A 17 0.85 -6.13 -2.74
C ASP A 17 1.17 -4.62 -2.75
N ILE A 18 0.54 -3.85 -1.83
CA ILE A 18 0.96 -2.47 -1.56
C ILE A 18 2.22 -2.52 -0.70
N LYS A 19 3.27 -1.79 -1.09
CA LYS A 19 4.58 -1.85 -0.43
C LYS A 19 4.82 -0.61 0.41
N VAL A 20 5.29 -0.79 1.64
CA VAL A 20 5.85 0.30 2.46
C VAL A 20 7.34 0.42 2.15
N ILE A 21 7.77 1.61 1.75
CA ILE A 21 9.14 1.90 1.33
C ILE A 21 9.68 3.06 2.17
N GLU A 22 10.93 2.94 2.62
CA GLU A 22 11.68 4.01 3.27
C GLU A 22 12.58 4.67 2.23
N SER A 23 12.46 5.99 2.08
CA SER A 23 13.40 6.85 1.36
C SER A 23 14.17 7.75 2.33
N GLN A 24 15.02 8.62 1.80
CA GLN A 24 15.69 9.65 2.59
C GLN A 24 14.70 10.66 3.21
N ASP A 25 13.53 10.85 2.58
CA ASP A 25 12.48 11.78 3.00
C ASP A 25 11.43 11.12 3.91
N GLY A 26 11.62 9.86 4.28
CA GLY A 26 10.74 9.11 5.18
C GLY A 26 10.00 7.95 4.52
N LEU A 27 8.94 7.49 5.19
CA LEU A 27 8.13 6.35 4.73
C LEU A 27 7.06 6.79 3.73
N PHE A 28 6.91 6.02 2.66
CA PHE A 28 5.84 6.18 1.68
C PHE A 28 5.33 4.83 1.18
N ILE A 29 4.19 4.83 0.49
CA ILE A 29 3.62 3.62 -0.11
C ILE A 29 3.86 3.58 -1.62
N ALA A 30 4.13 2.39 -2.13
CA ALA A 30 4.12 2.08 -3.55
C ALA A 30 2.98 1.12 -3.85
N MET A 31 2.16 1.48 -4.83
CA MET A 31 1.04 0.67 -5.29
C MET A 31 1.51 -0.63 -5.96
N PRO A 32 0.66 -1.68 -6.01
CA PRO A 32 0.99 -2.90 -6.73
C PRO A 32 1.21 -2.56 -8.20
N SER A 33 2.32 -3.03 -8.78
CA SER A 33 2.70 -2.74 -10.15
C SER A 33 3.17 -3.99 -10.87
N ARG A 34 2.95 -4.03 -12.18
CA ARG A 34 3.44 -5.09 -13.07
C ARG A 34 4.36 -4.53 -14.13
N LYS A 35 5.36 -5.32 -14.51
CA LYS A 35 6.21 -5.03 -15.65
C LYS A 35 5.45 -5.31 -16.94
N THR A 36 5.33 -4.32 -17.81
CA THR A 36 4.74 -4.47 -19.14
C THR A 36 5.74 -5.08 -20.12
N PRO A 37 5.30 -5.62 -21.28
CA PRO A 37 6.21 -6.25 -22.26
C PRO A 37 7.31 -5.34 -22.80
N ASN A 38 7.08 -4.02 -22.82
CA ASN A 38 8.07 -3.00 -23.17
C ASN A 38 9.08 -2.69 -22.04
N GLY A 39 8.94 -3.32 -20.87
CA GLY A 39 9.87 -3.21 -19.75
C GLY A 39 9.54 -2.15 -18.70
N GLU A 40 8.51 -1.34 -18.92
CA GLU A 40 8.04 -0.33 -17.95
C GLU A 40 7.26 -0.98 -16.79
N PHE A 41 7.25 -0.33 -15.63
CA PHE A 41 6.36 -0.73 -14.54
C PHE A 41 5.13 0.16 -14.56
N LYS A 42 3.95 -0.46 -14.54
CA LYS A 42 2.67 0.24 -14.41
C LYS A 42 1.92 -0.28 -13.19
N ASP A 43 1.38 0.66 -12.43
CA ASP A 43 0.50 0.35 -11.32
C ASP A 43 -0.72 -0.43 -11.83
N ILE A 44 -1.02 -1.54 -11.17
CA ILE A 44 -2.19 -2.36 -11.39
C ILE A 44 -3.42 -1.67 -10.80
N ALA A 45 -3.27 -1.06 -9.63
CA ALA A 45 -4.29 -0.27 -8.97
C ALA A 45 -3.65 1.02 -8.44
N HIS A 46 -4.31 2.16 -8.59
CA HIS A 46 -3.84 3.42 -8.06
C HIS A 46 -5.02 4.36 -7.76
N PRO A 47 -4.93 5.19 -6.72
CA PRO A 47 -5.91 6.24 -6.47
C PRO A 47 -5.88 7.27 -7.60
N ILE A 48 -7.06 7.72 -8.03
CA ILE A 48 -7.21 8.73 -9.10
C ILE A 48 -6.81 10.12 -8.61
N ASN A 49 -7.04 10.43 -7.34
CA ASN A 49 -6.82 11.76 -6.77
C ASN A 49 -5.96 11.73 -5.50
N ALA A 50 -5.43 12.90 -5.13
CA ALA A 50 -4.52 13.06 -4.00
C ALA A 50 -5.20 12.73 -2.66
N GLU A 51 -6.47 13.11 -2.48
CA GLU A 51 -7.20 12.85 -1.24
C GLU A 51 -7.30 11.34 -0.94
N THR A 52 -7.66 10.53 -1.94
CA THR A 52 -7.71 9.07 -1.79
C THR A 52 -6.31 8.49 -1.55
N ARG A 53 -5.28 9.04 -2.20
CA ARG A 53 -3.89 8.61 -1.97
C ARG A 53 -3.47 8.85 -0.53
N GLU A 54 -3.76 10.04 0.01
CA GLU A 54 -3.44 10.41 1.39
C GLU A 54 -4.19 9.52 2.38
N LYS A 55 -5.48 9.25 2.15
CA LYS A 55 -6.27 8.34 2.99
C LYS A 55 -5.65 6.94 3.06
N ILE A 56 -5.30 6.35 1.92
CA ILE A 56 -4.68 5.01 1.86
C ILE A 56 -3.30 5.02 2.54
N GLN A 57 -2.46 6.01 2.23
CA GLN A 57 -1.13 6.12 2.81
C GLN A 57 -1.18 6.27 4.33
N LYS A 58 -2.06 7.15 4.83
CA LYS A 58 -2.25 7.35 6.26
C LYS A 58 -2.68 6.06 6.95
N ALA A 59 -3.70 5.38 6.44
CA ALA A 59 -4.20 4.13 7.04
C ALA A 59 -3.11 3.04 7.11
N ILE A 60 -2.35 2.85 6.02
CA ILE A 60 -1.25 1.87 5.99
C ILE A 60 -0.13 2.25 6.96
N LEU A 61 0.29 3.52 6.98
CA LEU A 61 1.39 3.94 7.85
C LEU A 61 0.98 3.97 9.33
N GLU A 62 -0.27 4.27 9.65
CA GLU A 62 -0.80 4.14 11.01
C GLU A 62 -0.77 2.69 11.48
N ALA A 63 -1.26 1.74 10.65
CA ALA A 63 -1.20 0.31 10.96
C ALA A 63 0.24 -0.21 11.06
N TYR A 64 1.14 0.24 10.18
CA TYR A 64 2.56 -0.15 10.19
C TYR A 64 3.31 0.31 11.44
N ASN A 65 2.97 1.48 11.98
CA ASN A 65 3.62 2.05 13.16
C ASN A 65 2.90 1.69 14.48
N ALA A 66 1.73 1.04 14.41
CA ALA A 66 1.03 0.56 15.60
C ALA A 66 1.89 -0.49 16.32
N PRO A 67 1.84 -0.55 17.66
CA PRO A 67 2.46 -1.66 18.38
C PRO A 67 1.89 -2.98 17.88
N GLU A 68 2.73 -4.02 17.79
CA GLU A 68 2.31 -5.36 17.34
C GLU A 68 1.05 -5.76 18.09
N THR A 69 -0.07 -5.74 17.38
CA THR A 69 -1.34 -6.27 17.85
C THR A 69 -1.35 -7.70 17.32
N GLU A 70 -1.29 -8.66 18.23
CA GLU A 70 -1.51 -10.06 17.89
C GLU A 70 -2.92 -10.22 17.28
N GLU A 71 -3.01 -11.09 16.27
CA GLU A 71 -4.21 -11.56 15.54
C GLU A 71 -4.74 -10.63 14.41
N SER A 72 -5.07 -11.14 13.22
CA SER A 72 -5.73 -12.43 12.97
C SER A 72 -5.13 -13.20 11.80
N ALA A 73 -4.74 -14.45 12.10
CA ALA A 73 -4.68 -15.52 11.12
C ALA A 73 -6.13 -15.85 10.69
N GLU A 74 -6.38 -15.74 9.39
CA GLU A 74 -7.34 -16.56 8.66
C GLU A 74 -6.66 -17.13 7.43
#